data_AF-A0A1Z1WL96-F1
#
_entry.id   AF-A0A1Z1WL96-F1
#
_cell.length_a   1.000
_cell.length_b   1.000
_cell.length_c   1.000
_cell.angle_alpha   90.00
_cell.angle_beta   90.00
_cell.angle_gamma   90.00
#
_symmetry.space_group_name_H-M   'P 1'
#
loop_
_entity.id
_entity.type
_entity.pdbx_description
1 polymer ?
#
loop_
_entity_poly.entity_id
_entity_poly.type
_entity_poly.pdbx_seq_one_letter_code
_entity_poly.pdbx_strand_id
1 'polypeptide(L)'
;MTDVTDTQTGARTGAHADIDRDAATRDLETRELTPFMAPLTVPPVLRPAGGDVLEETEIAVRSAWVRLHPQLPPTLMWGYEGSVPGPTIEVRRGERVRIAWTNRVPKDSEFPVTAVEAPRTSPPPSTRPGRDGVEPNKDVAALPAWTVTLPQALNFVRAGEAPPTARRRAAGTTAGRTTPWGTATPSCRSIRTTTRRSSGGITTTP
;
A
#
# COMPACT_ATOMS: atom_id res chain seq x y z
N MET A 1 46.94 20.37 -72.54
CA MET A 1 46.30 19.15 -73.06
C MET A 1 45.82 18.40 -71.83
N THR A 2 44.50 18.42 -71.61
CA THR A 2 43.61 17.54 -70.79
C THR A 2 44.27 16.53 -69.83
N ASP A 3 43.78 16.25 -68.61
CA ASP A 3 42.40 16.24 -68.12
C ASP A 3 42.32 16.12 -66.57
N VAL A 4 41.08 16.24 -66.08
CA VAL A 4 40.51 16.22 -64.72
C VAL A 4 40.67 14.89 -63.95
N THR A 5 40.54 14.97 -62.59
CA THR A 5 40.00 14.01 -61.56
C THR A 5 40.97 13.81 -60.39
N ASP A 6 40.61 13.74 -59.11
CA ASP A 6 39.36 13.96 -58.38
C ASP A 6 39.69 14.21 -56.89
N THR A 7 38.74 14.80 -56.17
CA THR A 7 38.81 15.06 -54.73
C THR A 7 38.34 13.84 -53.95
N GLN A 8 39.01 13.44 -52.86
CA GLN A 8 38.29 12.80 -51.75
C GLN A 8 38.91 13.05 -50.37
N THR A 9 38.35 14.07 -49.71
CA THR A 9 38.28 14.25 -48.27
C THR A 9 37.42 13.13 -47.67
N GLY A 10 38.02 12.24 -46.88
CA GLY A 10 37.32 11.23 -46.08
C GLY A 10 37.27 11.66 -44.61
N ALA A 11 36.14 12.20 -44.19
CA ALA A 11 35.86 12.61 -42.82
C ALA A 11 35.96 11.42 -41.84
N ARG A 12 36.81 11.55 -40.82
CA ARG A 12 36.79 10.69 -39.62
C ARG A 12 35.77 11.25 -38.63
N THR A 13 34.49 10.95 -38.85
CA THR A 13 33.41 11.23 -37.89
C THR A 13 32.70 9.92 -37.58
N GLY A 14 33.24 9.16 -36.63
CA GLY A 14 32.65 7.88 -36.22
C GLY A 14 32.94 7.46 -34.77
N ALA A 15 33.89 8.09 -34.07
CA ALA A 15 34.33 7.63 -32.75
C ALA A 15 33.58 8.25 -31.56
N HIS A 16 32.72 9.25 -31.76
CA HIS A 16 32.04 9.94 -30.65
C HIS A 16 30.75 9.24 -30.18
N ALA A 17 30.07 8.50 -31.06
CA ALA A 17 28.78 7.88 -30.72
C ALA A 17 28.89 6.60 -29.86
N ASP A 18 30.05 5.93 -29.88
CA ASP A 18 30.26 4.69 -29.13
C ASP A 18 30.76 4.95 -27.70
N ILE A 19 31.50 6.03 -27.48
CA ILE A 19 31.96 6.45 -26.15
C ILE A 19 30.77 6.88 -25.27
N ASP A 20 29.78 7.57 -25.84
CA ASP A 20 28.59 8.01 -25.10
C ASP A 20 27.69 6.83 -24.68
N ARG A 21 27.64 5.76 -25.49
CA ARG A 21 26.88 4.54 -25.18
C ARG A 21 27.55 3.73 -24.07
N ASP A 22 28.88 3.65 -24.08
CA ASP A 22 29.66 2.97 -23.03
C ASP A 22 29.67 3.75 -21.71
N ALA A 23 29.66 5.09 -21.75
CA ALA A 23 29.57 5.93 -20.56
C ALA A 23 28.19 5.84 -19.89
N ALA A 24 27.10 5.88 -20.67
CA ALA A 24 25.74 5.72 -20.14
C ALA A 24 25.50 4.32 -19.56
N THR A 25 26.10 3.28 -20.14
CA THR A 25 26.01 1.90 -19.62
C THR A 25 26.80 1.76 -18.31
N ARG A 26 27.99 2.35 -18.21
CA ARG A 26 28.78 2.38 -16.96
C ARG A 26 28.13 3.16 -15.82
N ASP A 27 27.41 4.24 -16.15
CA ASP A 27 26.72 5.07 -15.15
C ASP A 27 25.46 4.39 -14.56
N LEU A 28 24.90 3.41 -15.28
CA LEU A 28 23.82 2.53 -14.81
C LEU A 28 24.38 1.36 -13.97
N GLU A 29 25.49 0.75 -14.39
CA GLU A 29 26.17 -0.30 -13.59
C GLU A 29 26.73 0.25 -12.25
N THR A 30 27.02 1.55 -12.17
CA THR A 30 27.53 2.21 -10.95
C THR A 30 26.44 2.57 -9.94
N ARG A 31 25.14 2.47 -10.28
CA ARG A 31 24.02 2.88 -9.42
C ARG A 31 23.10 1.73 -8.97
N GLU A 32 23.54 0.49 -9.09
CA GLU A 32 22.79 -0.64 -8.53
C GLU A 32 22.91 -0.69 -7.01
N LEU A 33 21.82 -1.05 -6.34
CA LEU A 33 21.80 -1.19 -4.88
C LEU A 33 22.53 -2.48 -4.50
N THR A 34 23.42 -2.40 -3.52
CA THR A 34 24.10 -3.58 -2.98
C THR A 34 23.08 -4.49 -2.27
N PRO A 35 22.86 -5.73 -2.73
CA PRO A 35 21.86 -6.60 -2.14
C PRO A 35 22.24 -7.01 -0.71
N PHE A 36 21.23 -7.32 0.11
CA PHE A 36 21.37 -7.84 1.48
C PHE A 36 22.17 -6.94 2.44
N MET A 37 22.19 -5.62 2.21
CA MET A 37 22.95 -4.66 3.04
C MET A 37 22.28 -4.33 4.40
N ALA A 38 20.98 -4.62 4.54
CA ALA A 38 20.22 -4.33 5.75
C ALA A 38 19.45 -5.58 6.23
N PRO A 39 19.27 -5.74 7.55
CA PRO A 39 18.41 -6.79 8.10
C PRO A 39 16.94 -6.52 7.75
N LEU A 40 16.16 -7.60 7.65
CA LEU A 40 14.72 -7.51 7.44
C LEU A 40 14.03 -6.94 8.70
N THR A 41 13.26 -5.86 8.51
CA THR A 41 12.47 -5.25 9.59
C THR A 41 11.21 -6.07 9.86
N VAL A 42 10.97 -6.38 11.15
CA VAL A 42 9.71 -7.00 11.60
C VAL A 42 8.74 -5.88 12.01
N PRO A 43 7.51 -5.84 11.46
CA PRO A 43 6.51 -4.85 11.86
C PRO A 43 6.12 -4.98 13.34
N PRO A 44 5.73 -3.88 14.00
CA PRO A 44 5.22 -3.93 15.37
C PRO A 44 3.94 -4.76 15.45
N VAL A 45 3.72 -5.42 16.60
CA VAL A 45 2.50 -6.20 16.85
C VAL A 45 1.48 -5.32 17.55
N LEU A 46 0.27 -5.25 16.99
CA LEU A 46 -0.90 -4.63 17.60
C LEU A 46 -1.84 -5.71 18.12
N ARG A 47 -2.15 -5.65 19.41
CA ARG A 47 -3.15 -6.53 20.06
C ARG A 47 -4.32 -5.66 20.50
N PRO A 48 -5.43 -5.62 19.74
CA PRO A 48 -6.63 -4.90 20.14
C PRO A 48 -7.13 -5.42 21.48
N ALA A 49 -7.70 -4.55 22.31
CA ALA A 49 -8.28 -4.98 23.57
C ALA A 49 -9.47 -5.93 23.31
N GLY A 50 -9.37 -7.15 23.82
CA GLY A 50 -10.45 -8.12 23.85
C GLY A 50 -11.26 -7.99 25.12
N GLY A 51 -12.59 -7.89 25.01
CA GLY A 51 -13.47 -7.98 26.18
C GLY A 51 -14.73 -7.15 26.03
N ASP A 52 -14.59 -5.89 25.62
CA ASP A 52 -15.72 -5.03 25.28
C ASP A 52 -15.79 -4.83 23.76
N VAL A 53 -16.89 -5.30 23.16
CA VAL A 53 -17.13 -5.13 21.74
C VAL A 53 -17.38 -3.65 21.40
N LEU A 54 -17.64 -2.78 22.37
CA LEU A 54 -17.82 -1.34 22.15
C LEU A 54 -16.51 -0.57 22.02
N GLU A 55 -15.40 -1.08 22.55
CA GLU A 55 -14.10 -0.43 22.45
C GLU A 55 -13.52 -0.57 21.04
N GLU A 56 -13.26 0.56 20.40
CA GLU A 56 -12.61 0.61 19.09
C GLU A 56 -11.10 0.80 19.27
N THR A 57 -10.32 -0.07 18.66
CA THR A 57 -8.89 0.18 18.47
C THR A 57 -8.72 0.98 17.19
N GLU A 58 -8.17 2.18 17.30
CA GLU A 58 -7.88 3.02 16.15
C GLU A 58 -6.62 2.53 15.42
N ILE A 59 -6.69 2.50 14.09
CA ILE A 59 -5.52 2.37 13.22
C ILE A 59 -5.56 3.49 12.20
N ALA A 60 -4.66 4.46 12.37
CA ALA A 60 -4.60 5.66 11.56
C ALA A 60 -3.65 5.51 10.36
N VAL A 61 -4.11 5.85 9.16
CA VAL A 61 -3.22 6.08 8.01
C VAL A 61 -2.54 7.44 8.18
N ARG A 62 -1.21 7.48 8.07
CA ARG A 62 -0.38 8.67 8.26
C ARG A 62 0.70 8.76 7.17
N SER A 63 1.13 9.96 6.85
CA SER A 63 2.35 10.20 6.07
C SER A 63 3.59 9.86 6.90
N ALA A 64 4.55 9.17 6.30
CA ALA A 64 5.79 8.75 6.94
C ALA A 64 6.96 8.75 5.95
N TRP A 65 8.16 9.04 6.46
CA TRP A 65 9.40 8.90 5.72
C TRP A 65 10.03 7.54 6.04
N VAL A 66 10.08 6.66 5.04
CA VAL A 66 10.53 5.27 5.18
C VAL A 66 11.84 5.09 4.45
N ARG A 67 12.85 4.54 5.12
CA ARG A 67 14.12 4.20 4.47
C ARG A 67 14.03 2.80 3.86
N LEU A 68 13.90 2.72 2.54
CA LEU A 68 13.78 1.46 1.80
C LEU A 68 15.11 0.71 1.67
N HIS A 69 16.22 1.45 1.54
CA HIS A 69 17.56 0.88 1.44
C HIS A 69 18.58 1.82 2.09
N PRO A 70 19.68 1.34 2.70
CA PRO A 70 20.71 2.20 3.28
C PRO A 70 21.36 3.17 2.27
N GLN A 71 21.43 2.79 0.99
CA GLN A 71 21.98 3.62 -0.09
C GLN A 71 20.95 4.55 -0.75
N LEU A 72 19.71 4.60 -0.24
CA LEU A 72 18.66 5.49 -0.74
C LEU A 72 18.27 6.54 0.30
N PRO A 73 17.86 7.74 -0.14
CA PRO A 73 17.23 8.71 0.75
C PRO A 73 15.90 8.15 1.30
N PRO A 74 15.42 8.66 2.44
CA PRO A 74 14.08 8.35 2.92
C PRO A 74 13.03 8.64 1.84
N THR A 75 12.06 7.74 1.70
CA THR A 75 10.96 7.82 0.72
C THR A 75 9.67 8.16 1.44
N LEU A 76 8.93 9.14 0.93
CA LEU A 76 7.60 9.48 1.45
C LEU A 76 6.63 8.33 1.13
N MET A 77 5.91 7.86 2.14
CA MET A 77 4.89 6.83 2.02
C MET A 77 3.71 7.12 2.94
N TRP A 78 2.56 6.52 2.65
CA TRP A 78 1.44 6.47 3.60
C TRP A 78 1.39 5.09 4.24
N GLY A 79 1.43 5.07 5.57
CA GLY A 79 1.49 3.84 6.37
C GLY A 79 0.44 3.80 7.47
N TYR A 80 0.02 2.59 7.84
CA TYR A 80 -0.83 2.39 9.01
C TYR A 80 0.02 2.57 10.28
N GLU A 81 -0.42 3.45 11.18
CA GLU A 81 0.39 4.00 12.27
C GLU A 81 1.73 4.58 11.82
N GLY A 82 1.79 5.08 10.58
CA GLY A 82 3.02 5.65 10.01
C GLY A 82 4.11 4.62 9.74
N SER A 83 3.80 3.31 9.74
CA SER A 83 4.75 2.26 9.39
C SER A 83 4.39 1.59 8.06
N VAL A 84 5.42 1.15 7.33
CA VAL A 84 5.30 0.35 6.11
C VAL A 84 6.26 -0.85 6.22
N PRO A 85 5.77 -2.08 6.35
CA PRO A 85 4.35 -2.48 6.47
C PRO A 85 3.67 -1.91 7.72
N GLY A 86 2.34 -1.87 7.70
CA GLY A 86 1.53 -1.58 8.88
C GLY A 86 1.74 -2.61 10.01
N PRO A 87 1.23 -2.35 11.22
CA PRO A 87 1.36 -3.26 12.34
C PRO A 87 0.71 -4.63 12.04
N THR A 88 1.33 -5.68 12.56
CA THR A 88 0.75 -7.03 12.52
C THR A 88 -0.32 -7.11 13.61
N ILE A 89 -1.58 -7.30 13.20
CA ILE A 89 -2.70 -7.41 14.12
C ILE A 89 -2.80 -8.86 14.59
N GLU A 90 -2.64 -9.09 15.90
CA GLU A 90 -2.75 -10.41 16.51
C GLU A 90 -4.03 -10.49 17.36
N VAL A 91 -4.87 -11.47 17.05
CA VAL A 91 -6.15 -11.72 17.75
C VAL A 91 -6.36 -13.21 17.93
N ARG A 92 -7.03 -13.61 19.03
CA ARG A 92 -7.35 -15.02 19.24
C ARG A 92 -8.64 -15.40 18.53
N ARG A 93 -8.74 -16.66 18.12
CA ARG A 93 -9.97 -17.19 17.52
C ARG A 93 -11.14 -17.05 18.50
N GLY A 94 -12.25 -16.47 18.05
CA GLY A 94 -13.46 -16.25 18.84
C GLY A 94 -13.51 -14.90 19.56
N GLU A 95 -12.40 -14.15 19.57
CA GLU A 95 -12.32 -12.80 20.08
C GLU A 95 -12.93 -11.82 19.08
N ARG A 96 -13.90 -11.02 19.54
CA ARG A 96 -14.48 -9.96 18.72
C ARG A 96 -13.71 -8.67 18.97
N VAL A 97 -13.18 -8.09 17.89
CA VAL A 97 -12.51 -6.80 17.93
C VAL A 97 -13.23 -5.81 17.02
N ARG A 98 -13.14 -4.52 17.36
CA ARG A 98 -13.54 -3.42 16.48
C ARG A 98 -12.33 -2.57 16.14
N ILE A 99 -12.11 -2.39 14.85
CA ILE A 99 -11.06 -1.52 14.34
C ILE A 99 -11.68 -0.31 13.65
N ALA A 100 -11.26 0.87 14.10
CA ALA A 100 -11.56 2.13 13.45
C ALA A 100 -10.40 2.49 12.52
N TRP A 101 -10.62 2.36 11.21
CA TRP A 101 -9.66 2.81 10.20
C TRP A 101 -9.85 4.30 9.96
N THR A 102 -8.89 5.11 10.41
CA THR A 102 -8.96 6.56 10.33
C THR A 102 -7.94 7.08 9.33
N ASN A 103 -8.39 7.93 8.43
CA ASN A 103 -7.47 8.66 7.57
C ASN A 103 -7.00 9.94 8.29
N ARG A 104 -5.74 9.95 8.72
CA ARG A 104 -5.07 11.09 9.36
C ARG A 104 -3.92 11.66 8.51
N VAL A 105 -3.94 11.43 7.20
CA VAL A 105 -3.01 12.10 6.28
C VAL A 105 -3.43 13.57 6.13
N PRO A 106 -2.52 14.54 6.32
CA PRO A 106 -2.82 15.96 6.10
C PRO A 106 -3.32 16.23 4.67
N LYS A 107 -4.27 17.15 4.50
CA LYS A 107 -4.90 17.42 3.20
C LYS A 107 -3.95 18.04 2.17
N ASP A 108 -2.91 18.70 2.67
CA ASP A 108 -1.81 19.35 1.96
C ASP A 108 -0.60 18.42 1.76
N SER A 109 -0.68 17.16 2.17
CA SER A 109 0.38 16.19 1.94
C SER A 109 0.52 15.82 0.47
N GLU A 110 1.75 15.70 0.02
CA GLU A 110 2.08 15.18 -1.31
C GLU A 110 1.64 13.73 -1.47
N PHE A 111 1.19 13.39 -2.69
CA PHE A 111 0.87 12.01 -3.05
C PHE A 111 2.17 11.21 -3.26
N PRO A 112 2.40 10.11 -2.51
CA PRO A 112 3.71 9.47 -2.42
C PRO A 112 4.15 8.70 -3.68
N VAL A 113 3.29 8.58 -4.70
CA VAL A 113 3.56 7.78 -5.90
C VAL A 113 3.56 8.69 -7.13
N THR A 114 4.67 8.67 -7.86
CA THR A 114 4.75 9.25 -9.19
C THR A 114 4.32 8.21 -10.23
N ALA A 115 3.34 8.54 -11.08
CA ALA A 115 2.89 7.68 -12.16
C ALA A 115 3.30 8.24 -13.54
N VAL A 116 3.74 7.35 -14.42
CA VAL A 116 4.09 7.64 -15.82
C VAL A 116 3.59 6.53 -16.74
N GLU A 117 3.27 6.89 -17.98
CA GLU A 117 2.94 5.95 -19.04
C GLU A 117 4.05 5.97 -20.09
N ALA A 118 4.76 4.85 -20.24
CA ALA A 118 5.86 4.71 -21.18
C ALA A 118 5.46 3.81 -22.37
N PRO A 119 5.98 4.07 -23.58
CA PRO A 119 5.82 3.17 -24.72
C PRO A 119 6.34 1.77 -24.40
N ARG A 120 5.71 0.74 -24.98
CA ARG A 120 6.17 -0.63 -24.82
C ARG A 120 7.49 -0.83 -25.58
N THR A 121 8.52 -1.28 -24.87
CA THR A 121 9.83 -1.62 -25.42
C THR A 121 10.23 -3.06 -25.06
N SER A 122 11.31 -3.56 -25.66
CA SER A 122 11.97 -4.80 -25.27
C SER A 122 13.42 -4.49 -24.86
N PRO A 123 13.83 -4.72 -23.60
CA PRO A 123 13.01 -5.16 -22.47
C PRO A 123 11.94 -4.12 -22.08
N PRO A 124 10.90 -4.51 -21.34
CA PRO A 124 9.87 -3.59 -20.89
C PRO A 124 10.46 -2.43 -20.07
N PRO A 125 9.95 -1.21 -20.19
CA PRO A 125 10.49 -0.06 -19.46
C PRO A 125 10.37 -0.23 -17.94
N SER A 126 9.41 -1.02 -17.47
CA SER A 126 9.21 -1.33 -16.05
C SER A 126 10.36 -2.10 -15.38
N THR A 127 11.35 -2.58 -16.14
CA THR A 127 12.53 -3.28 -15.58
C THR A 127 13.67 -2.35 -15.20
N ARG A 128 13.53 -1.04 -15.45
CA ARG A 128 14.55 -0.04 -15.13
C ARG A 128 13.95 1.07 -14.26
N PRO A 129 14.72 1.67 -13.35
CA PRO A 129 14.27 2.83 -12.61
C PRO A 129 14.23 4.08 -13.51
N GLY A 130 13.52 5.12 -13.07
CA GLY A 130 13.44 6.40 -13.76
C GLY A 130 12.19 6.55 -14.61
N ARG A 131 12.11 7.69 -15.31
CA ARG A 131 10.94 8.09 -16.12
C ARG A 131 11.28 8.27 -17.60
N ASP A 132 12.54 8.09 -18.00
CA ASP A 132 13.02 8.28 -19.38
C ASP A 132 12.54 9.60 -20.04
N GLY A 133 12.48 10.68 -19.25
CA GLY A 133 12.01 12.00 -19.70
C GLY A 133 10.49 12.16 -19.83
N VAL A 134 9.69 11.13 -19.51
CA VAL A 134 8.23 11.20 -19.49
C VAL A 134 7.76 12.06 -18.31
N GLU A 135 6.89 13.02 -18.61
CA GLU A 135 6.27 13.88 -17.61
C GLU A 135 5.31 13.07 -16.71
N PRO A 136 5.35 13.28 -15.38
CA PRO A 136 4.41 12.66 -14.45
C PRO A 136 2.95 13.00 -14.76
N ASN A 137 2.08 12.01 -14.54
CA ASN A 137 0.64 12.24 -14.59
C ASN A 137 0.22 13.17 -13.43
N LYS A 138 -0.22 14.38 -13.78
CA LYS A 138 -0.63 15.43 -12.83
C LYS A 138 -1.91 15.09 -12.08
N ASP A 139 -2.79 14.29 -12.67
CA ASP A 139 -4.05 13.88 -12.03
C ASP A 139 -3.76 12.93 -10.86
N VAL A 140 -2.75 12.06 -10.99
CA VAL A 140 -2.29 11.19 -9.90
C VAL A 140 -1.66 12.01 -8.77
N ALA A 141 -0.84 13.00 -9.12
CA ALA A 141 -0.22 13.90 -8.14
C ALA A 141 -1.25 14.75 -7.37
N ALA A 142 -2.41 15.02 -7.96
CA ALA A 142 -3.50 15.79 -7.36
C ALA A 142 -4.47 14.93 -6.52
N LEU A 143 -4.26 13.62 -6.42
CA LEU A 143 -5.17 12.75 -5.68
C LEU A 143 -5.17 13.09 -4.18
N PRO A 144 -6.35 13.33 -3.58
CA PRO A 144 -6.43 13.50 -2.14
C PRO A 144 -6.14 12.18 -1.44
N ALA A 145 -5.77 12.26 -0.16
CA ALA A 145 -5.74 11.09 0.68
C ALA A 145 -7.16 10.52 0.83
N TRP A 146 -7.50 9.51 0.02
CA TRP A 146 -8.78 8.81 0.08
C TRP A 146 -8.52 7.31 0.22
N THR A 147 -8.79 6.78 1.42
CA THR A 147 -8.43 5.41 1.79
C THR A 147 -9.62 4.64 2.33
N VAL A 148 -9.75 3.38 1.92
CA VAL A 148 -10.65 2.39 2.51
C VAL A 148 -9.85 1.10 2.71
N THR A 149 -9.88 0.55 3.91
CA THR A 149 -9.13 -0.67 4.24
C THR A 149 -10.02 -1.90 4.12
N LEU A 150 -9.62 -2.83 3.25
CA LEU A 150 -10.25 -4.13 3.09
C LEU A 150 -9.25 -5.22 3.53
N PRO A 151 -9.43 -5.83 4.70
CA PRO A 151 -8.54 -6.89 5.13
C PRO A 151 -8.82 -8.15 4.31
N GLN A 152 -7.77 -8.74 3.77
CA GLN A 152 -7.87 -9.94 2.94
C GLN A 152 -8.08 -11.17 3.84
N ALA A 153 -8.89 -12.15 3.38
CA ALA A 153 -9.08 -13.47 4.01
C ALA A 153 -9.74 -13.52 5.42
N LEU A 154 -10.48 -12.49 5.83
CA LEU A 154 -11.23 -12.49 7.09
C LEU A 154 -12.74 -12.34 6.84
N ASN A 155 -13.55 -13.05 7.64
CA ASN A 155 -15.02 -12.93 7.60
C ASN A 155 -15.45 -11.67 8.37
N PHE A 156 -15.82 -10.61 7.64
CA PHE A 156 -16.27 -9.33 8.22
C PHE A 156 -17.78 -9.16 8.18
N VAL A 157 -18.28 -8.40 9.15
CA VAL A 157 -19.61 -7.77 9.09
C VAL A 157 -19.42 -6.26 9.04
N ARG A 158 -20.03 -5.59 8.06
CA ARG A 158 -19.95 -4.14 7.92
C ARG A 158 -20.58 -3.46 9.14
N ALA A 159 -19.96 -2.41 9.68
CA ALA A 159 -20.59 -1.59 10.70
C ALA A 159 -21.85 -0.91 10.13
N GLY A 160 -22.98 -1.01 10.85
CA GLY A 160 -24.29 -0.50 10.43
C GLY A 160 -25.28 -1.56 9.95
N GLU A 161 -24.82 -2.77 9.63
CA GLU A 161 -25.72 -3.90 9.38
C GLU A 161 -26.11 -4.54 10.72
N ALA A 162 -27.43 -4.56 10.99
CA ALA A 162 -27.97 -5.30 12.12
C ALA A 162 -27.43 -6.73 12.06
N PRO A 163 -26.99 -7.32 13.20
CA PRO A 163 -26.60 -8.72 13.17
C PRO A 163 -27.76 -9.52 12.55
N PRO A 164 -27.49 -10.52 11.68
CA PRO A 164 -28.56 -11.40 11.21
C PRO A 164 -29.27 -11.89 12.46
N THR A 165 -30.54 -11.51 12.61
CA THR A 165 -31.35 -11.92 13.74
C THR A 165 -31.33 -13.43 13.70
N ALA A 166 -30.67 -14.03 14.70
CA ALA A 166 -30.78 -15.45 14.92
C ALA A 166 -32.27 -15.70 15.09
N ARG A 167 -32.93 -16.27 14.06
CA ARG A 167 -34.31 -16.72 14.15
C ARG A 167 -34.33 -17.67 15.32
N ARG A 168 -34.83 -17.19 16.46
CA ARG A 168 -35.12 -18.03 17.61
C ARG A 168 -36.19 -18.97 17.13
N ARG A 169 -35.82 -20.20 16.75
CA ARG A 169 -36.78 -21.26 16.46
C ARG A 169 -37.60 -21.38 17.74
N ALA A 170 -38.90 -21.07 17.66
CA ALA A 170 -39.80 -21.29 18.77
C ALA A 170 -39.65 -22.74 19.19
N ALA A 171 -39.26 -22.96 20.45
CA ALA A 171 -39.24 -24.28 21.04
C ALA A 171 -40.72 -24.72 21.14
N GLY A 172 -41.13 -25.60 20.23
CA GLY A 172 -42.35 -26.37 20.40
C GLY A 172 -42.16 -27.32 21.58
N THR A 173 -43.04 -27.22 22.56
CA THR A 173 -43.13 -28.15 23.68
C THR A 173 -43.56 -29.51 23.16
N THR A 174 -42.62 -30.46 23.10
CA THR A 174 -42.97 -31.90 23.11
C THR A 174 -42.02 -32.62 24.03
N ALA A 175 -42.60 -33.30 25.02
CA ALA A 175 -41.94 -34.08 26.04
C ALA A 175 -41.16 -35.26 25.46
N GLY A 176 -40.05 -35.61 26.12
CA GLY A 176 -39.52 -36.97 26.12
C GLY A 176 -38.04 -37.12 25.79
N ARG A 177 -37.34 -37.73 26.77
CA ARG A 177 -36.02 -38.40 26.73
C ARG A 177 -34.75 -37.57 26.86
N THR A 178 -34.08 -37.84 27.97
CA THR A 178 -32.71 -37.58 28.36
C THR A 178 -31.71 -38.25 27.40
N THR A 179 -30.74 -37.48 26.90
CA THR A 179 -29.42 -37.98 26.48
C THR A 179 -28.34 -36.97 26.85
N PRO A 180 -27.15 -37.41 27.34
CA PRO A 180 -26.14 -36.52 27.91
C PRO A 180 -25.04 -36.26 26.88
N TRP A 181 -25.26 -35.33 25.94
CA TRP A 181 -24.16 -34.81 25.12
C TRP A 181 -24.38 -33.32 24.88
N GLY A 182 -23.66 -32.51 25.64
CA GLY A 182 -23.59 -31.06 25.42
C GLY A 182 -22.76 -30.78 24.17
N THR A 183 -23.41 -30.63 23.03
CA THR A 183 -22.79 -30.02 21.86
C THR A 183 -22.92 -28.50 21.97
N ALA A 184 -21.84 -27.85 22.40
CA ALA A 184 -21.72 -26.41 22.34
C ALA A 184 -21.81 -25.96 20.86
N THR A 185 -22.89 -25.29 20.50
CA THR A 185 -23.06 -24.66 19.18
C THR A 185 -21.94 -23.64 18.97
N PRO A 186 -21.16 -23.70 17.87
CA PRO A 186 -20.09 -22.73 17.65
C PRO A 186 -20.75 -21.38 17.32
N SER A 187 -20.70 -20.43 18.25
CA SER A 187 -21.15 -19.08 17.97
C SER A 187 -20.18 -18.45 16.98
N CYS A 188 -20.62 -18.27 15.74
CA CYS A 188 -19.90 -17.53 14.71
C CYS A 188 -19.82 -16.06 15.18
N ARG A 189 -18.62 -15.56 15.46
CA ARG A 189 -18.40 -14.20 15.97
C ARG A 189 -17.41 -13.49 15.05
N SER A 190 -17.96 -12.55 14.28
CA SER A 190 -17.30 -11.78 13.22
C SER A 190 -16.47 -10.61 13.74
N ILE A 191 -15.53 -10.15 12.91
CA ILE A 191 -14.85 -8.86 13.09
C ILE A 191 -15.72 -7.77 12.44
N ARG A 192 -15.87 -6.62 13.10
CA ARG A 192 -16.54 -5.43 12.53
C ARG A 192 -15.52 -4.34 12.26
N THR A 193 -15.61 -3.74 11.08
CA THR A 193 -14.74 -2.63 10.65
C THR A 193 -15.57 -1.40 10.35
N THR A 194 -15.12 -0.25 10.85
CA THR A 194 -15.68 1.07 10.53
C THR A 194 -14.60 1.92 9.86
N THR A 195 -14.89 2.51 8.71
CA THR A 195 -14.01 3.52 8.08
C THR A 195 -14.50 4.90 8.49
N ARG A 196 -13.65 5.71 9.11
CA ARG A 196 -14.01 7.06 9.57
C ARG A 196 -13.28 8.12 8.74
N ARG A 197 -14.04 9.05 8.18
CA ARG A 197 -13.51 10.27 7.52
C ARG A 197 -13.08 11.25 8.62
N SER A 198 -11.91 11.87 8.49
CA SER A 198 -11.56 13.03 9.31
C SER A 198 -12.41 14.22 8.88
N SER A 199 -13.40 14.57 9.70
CA SER A 199 -14.18 15.80 9.54
C SER A 199 -13.40 16.96 10.14
N GLY A 200 -12.50 17.57 9.36
CA GLY A 200 -12.00 18.91 9.66
C GLY A 200 -13.11 19.92 9.36
N GLY A 201 -13.77 20.41 10.41
CA GLY A 201 -14.83 21.42 10.32
C GLY A 201 -14.29 22.72 9.74
N ILE A 202 -15.06 23.31 8.81
CA ILE A 202 -14.84 24.69 8.37
C ILE A 202 -15.46 25.56 9.46
N THR A 203 -14.62 26.20 10.29
CA THR A 203 -15.06 27.31 11.12
C THR A 203 -15.15 28.53 10.23
N THR A 204 -16.34 28.84 9.74
CA THR A 204 -16.64 30.19 9.24
C THR A 204 -16.96 31.04 10.47
N THR A 205 -16.08 32.01 10.77
CA THR A 205 -16.31 33.06 11.77
C THR A 205 -16.83 34.30 11.01
N PRO A 206 -17.79 35.07 11.57
CA PRO A 206 -18.77 35.85 10.82
C PRO A 206 -18.22 37.08 10.10
#